data_AF-V6HVB1-F1
#
_entry.id   AF-V6HVB1-F1
#
_cell.length_a   1.000
_cell.length_b   1.000
_cell.length_c   1.000
_cell.angle_alpha   90.00
_cell.angle_beta   90.00
_cell.angle_gamma   90.00
#
_symmetry.space_group_name_H-M   'P 1'
#
loop_
_entity.id
_entity.type
_entity.pdbx_description
1 polymer ?
#
loop_
_entity_poly.entity_id
_entity_poly.type
_entity_poly.pdbx_seq_one_letter_code
_entity_poly.pdbx_strand_id
1 'polypeptide(L)' 'MRVILQKDVINLGDAGDLKEVADGYARNFLFPNDLQSVPTKEIPKPLFIKRNWAN' A
#
# COMPACT_ATOMS: atom_id res chain seq x y z
N MET A 1 5.09 -8.13 6.38
CA MET A 1 4.02 -8.09 5.35
C MET A 1 4.27 -6.99 4.33
N ARG A 2 4.00 -7.23 3.05
CA ARG A 2 4.04 -6.19 2.01
C ARG A 2 2.65 -5.62 1.75
N VAL A 3 2.55 -4.29 1.68
CA VAL A 3 1.29 -3.54 1.58
C VAL A 3 1.45 -2.38 0.62
N ILE A 4 0.38 -2.04 -0.09
CA ILE A 4 0.33 -0.83 -0.94
C ILE A 4 -0.46 0.23 -0.18
N LEU A 5 0.11 1.41 0.03
CA LEU A 5 -0.59 2.49 0.72
C LEU A 5 -1.69 3.07 -0.17
N GLN A 6 -2.88 3.30 0.37
CA GLN A 6 -3.98 3.95 -0.35
C GLN A 6 -4.00 5.48 -0.15
N LYS A 7 -3.32 5.94 0.89
CA LYS A 7 -3.20 7.35 1.28
C LYS A 7 -1.78 7.61 1.74
N ASP A 8 -1.39 8.86 1.76
CA ASP A 8 -0.11 9.27 2.33
C ASP A 8 -0.12 8.97 3.83
N VAL A 9 0.91 8.28 4.31
CA VAL A 9 1.10 7.95 5.72
C VAL A 9 2.41 8.56 6.17
N ILE A 10 2.30 9.49 7.12
CA ILE A 10 3.45 10.20 7.70
C ILE A 10 4.47 9.18 8.22
N ASN A 11 5.74 9.38 7.84
CA ASN A 11 6.87 8.51 8.19
C ASN A 11 6.82 7.08 7.60
N LEU A 12 5.98 6.83 6.60
CA LEU A 12 5.88 5.53 5.94
C LEU A 12 6.02 5.62 4.41
N GLY A 13 5.24 6.52 3.78
CA GLY A 13 5.29 6.76 2.34
C GLY A 13 4.02 7.38 1.78
N ASP A 14 4.00 7.56 0.47
CA ASP A 14 2.90 8.22 -0.26
C ASP A 14 1.87 7.20 -0.75
N ALA A 15 0.68 7.68 -1.14
CA ALA A 15 -0.35 6.86 -1.75
C ALA A 15 0.17 6.17 -3.03
N GLY A 16 0.02 4.85 -3.09
CA GLY A 16 0.51 3.99 -4.15
C GLY A 16 1.87 3.34 -3.87
N ASP A 17 2.57 3.75 -2.80
CA ASP A 17 3.84 3.14 -2.44
C ASP A 17 3.67 1.70 -1.95
N LEU A 18 4.55 0.81 -2.43
CA LEU A 18 4.73 -0.53 -1.88
C LEU A 18 5.71 -0.45 -0.70
N LYS A 19 5.25 -0.80 0.50
CA LYS A 19 6.08 -0.82 1.71
C LYS A 19 6.07 -2.20 2.35
N GLU A 20 7.19 -2.53 2.98
CA GLU A 20 7.32 -3.72 3.81
C GLU A 20 7.24 -3.31 5.28
N VAL A 21 6.24 -3.83 5.98
CA VAL A 21 5.89 -3.44 7.35
C VAL A 21 5.71 -4.66 8.24
N ALA A 22 5.77 -4.46 9.55
CA ALA A 22 5.47 -5.53 10.52
C ALA A 22 4.00 -5.97 10.41
N ASP A 23 3.76 -7.27 10.55
CA ASP A 23 2.41 -7.85 10.41
C ASP A 23 1.43 -7.29 11.46
N GLY A 24 1.91 -6.97 12.67
CA GLY A 24 1.12 -6.33 13.72
C GLY A 24 0.73 -4.89 13.37
N TYR A 25 1.66 -4.11 12.81
CA TYR A 25 1.39 -2.74 12.39
C TYR A 25 0.32 -2.70 11.29
N ALA A 26 0.45 -3.59 10.31
CA ALA A 26 -0.50 -3.62 9.22
C ALA A 26 -1.89 -4.13 9.63
N ARG A 27 -1.98 -5.11 10.54
CA ARG A 27 -3.27 -5.63 11.03
C ARG A 27 -3.96 -4.72 12.03
N ASN A 28 -3.21 -4.02 12.87
CA ASN A 28 -3.77 -3.23 13.97
C ASN A 28 -3.92 -1.75 13.64
N PHE A 29 -3.15 -1.22 12.69
CA PHE A 29 -3.18 0.19 12.33
C PHE A 29 -3.62 0.40 10.89
N LEU A 30 -3.00 -0.26 9.91
CA LEU A 30 -3.28 0.05 8.51
C LEU A 30 -4.60 -0.54 7.99
N PHE A 31 -4.97 -1.78 8.36
CA PHE A 31 -6.27 -2.36 7.97
C PHE A 31 -7.47 -1.69 8.63
N PRO A 32 -7.50 -1.44 9.96
CA PRO A 32 -8.68 -0.85 10.58
C PRO A 32 -8.94 0.60 10.16
N ASN A 33 -7.93 1.28 9.59
CA ASN A 33 -8.03 2.66 9.11
C ASN A 33 -8.13 2.79 7.58
N ASP A 34 -8.29 1.67 6.86
CA ASP A 34 -8.39 1.64 5.39
C ASP A 34 -7.24 2.41 4.70
N LEU A 35 -6.02 2.26 5.23
CA LEU A 35 -4.82 2.96 4.74
C LEU A 35 -4.03 2.15 3.71
N GLN A 36 -4.43 0.90 3.44
CA GLN A 36 -3.70 0.02 2.55
C GLN A 36 -4.58 -0.91 1.71
N SER A 37 -4.12 -1.18 0.49
CA SER A 37 -4.72 -2.10 -0.47
C SER A 37 -4.02 -3.45 -0.37
N VAL A 38 -4.69 -4.42 0.28
CA VAL A 38 -4.45 -5.87 0.26
C VAL A 38 -3.07 -6.35 0.77
N PRO A 39 -3.01 -7.30 1.73
CA PRO A 39 -1.77 -8.00 2.05
C PRO A 39 -1.39 -8.90 0.89
N THR A 40 -0.42 -8.47 0.11
CA THR A 40 -0.07 -9.20 -1.08
C THR A 40 1.00 -10.24 -0.76
N LYS A 41 0.66 -11.53 -0.89
CA LYS A 41 1.68 -12.62 -0.87
C LYS A 41 2.55 -12.57 -2.12
N GLU A 42 2.05 -11.98 -3.20
CA GLU A 42 2.75 -11.76 -4.48
C GLU A 42 2.49 -10.35 -4.98
N ILE A 43 3.47 -9.67 -5.59
CA ILE A 43 3.31 -8.28 -6.07
C ILE A 43 2.13 -8.21 -7.08
N PRO A 44 1.05 -7.42 -6.84
CA PRO A 44 -0.05 -7.34 -7.77
C PRO A 44 0.43 -6.60 -9.03
N LYS A 45 0.63 -7.37 -10.10
CA LYS A 45 1.16 -6.95 -11.40
C LYS A 45 0.18 -6.11 -12.26
N PRO A 46 -0.67 -5.22 -11.71
CA PRO A 46 -0.93 -3.98 -12.47
C PRO A 46 -1.29 -2.70 -11.68
N LEU A 47 -1.10 -2.58 -10.36
CA LEU A 47 -1.47 -1.30 -9.70
C LEU A 47 -0.56 -0.12 -10.07
N PHE A 48 0.62 -0.38 -10.64
CA PHE A 48 1.54 0.63 -11.18
C PHE A 48 1.06 1.30 -12.46
N ILE A 49 -0.01 0.81 -13.11
CA ILE A 49 -0.53 1.43 -14.31
C ILE A 49 -1.65 2.42 -13.96
N LYS A 50 -1.27 3.52 -13.30
CA LYS A 50 -2.11 4.73 -13.22
C LYS A 50 -1.25 6.00 -13.23
N ARG A 51 -0.23 6.04 -14.09
CA ARG A 51 0.46 7.29 -14.44
C ARG A 51 1.22 7.17 -15.76
N ASN A 52 0.54 6.77 -16.84
CA ASN A 52 0.95 6.99 -18.26
C ASN A 52 -0.07 6.46 -19.30
N TRP A 53 -1.33 6.92 -19.28
CA TRP A 53 -2.20 6.87 -20.49
C TRP A 53 -3.23 8.01 -20.60
N ALA A 54 -2.95 9.19 -20.04
CA ALA A 54 -3.76 10.37 -20.32
C ALA A 54 -2.85 11.59 -20.49
N ASN A 55 -2.08 11.55 -21.60
CA ASN A 55 -1.62 12.66 -22.47
C ASN A 55 -0.33 12.26 -23.17
#